data_AF-W9YXJ0-F1
#
_entry.id   AF-W9YXJ0-F1
#
_cell.length_a   1.000
_cell.length_b   1.000
_cell.length_c   1.000
_cell.angle_alpha   90.00
_cell.angle_beta   90.00
_cell.angle_gamma   90.00
#
_symmetry.space_group_name_H-M   'P 1'
#
loop_
_entity.id
_entity.type
_entity.pdbx_description
1 polymer ?
#
loop_
_entity_poly.entity_id
_entity_poly.type
_entity_poly.pdbx_seq_one_letter_code
_entity_poly.pdbx_strand_id
1 'polypeptide(L)'
;MHSSANLRAAQAVVSSRLRLQRGRSRDAARPLSLRQAEDRFRGSKRATIARIVKKLEAANTLKIEDLPDQQGGRPRLLTEEEDEVIVVFVMWMQRSGLPASKYEVEDAANTLRRRRDPDAKPVSRMWYRRFCDDHPELDKSILKVKKLPAWSMKKQALRRPSSGFSDSLKSSPTTKSVPLSVGMLTKLELE
;
A
#
# COMPACT_ATOMS: atom_id res chain seq x y z
N MET A 1 -22.01 10.99 -7.13
CA MET A 1 -21.94 12.20 -7.97
C MET A 1 -22.70 13.34 -7.32
N HIS A 2 -22.17 14.56 -7.34
CA HIS A 2 -22.88 15.73 -6.81
C HIS A 2 -24.00 16.14 -7.76
N SER A 3 -25.22 16.39 -7.26
CA SER A 3 -26.31 16.93 -8.09
C SER A 3 -25.89 18.25 -8.75
N SER A 4 -26.27 18.45 -10.01
CA SER A 4 -25.94 19.63 -10.82
C SER A 4 -26.33 20.95 -10.12
N ALA A 5 -27.40 20.94 -9.32
CA ALA A 5 -27.83 22.09 -8.53
C ALA A 5 -26.81 22.46 -7.42
N ASN A 6 -26.23 21.47 -6.74
CA ASN A 6 -25.22 21.71 -5.70
C ASN A 6 -23.93 22.30 -6.27
N LEU A 7 -23.56 21.83 -7.47
CA LEU A 7 -22.36 22.26 -8.17
C LEU A 7 -22.48 23.73 -8.60
N ARG A 8 -23.58 24.10 -9.26
CA ARG A 8 -23.85 25.48 -9.67
C ARG A 8 -23.95 26.43 -8.46
N ALA A 9 -24.57 25.98 -7.38
CA ALA A 9 -24.67 26.74 -6.14
C ALA A 9 -23.30 27.03 -5.53
N ALA A 10 -22.41 26.03 -5.47
CA ALA A 10 -21.06 26.19 -4.95
C ALA A 10 -20.21 27.14 -5.82
N GLN A 11 -20.28 27.00 -7.15
CA GLN A 11 -19.57 27.89 -8.07
C GLN A 11 -20.01 29.35 -7.92
N ALA A 12 -21.32 29.59 -7.74
CA ALA A 12 -21.84 30.94 -7.51
C ALA A 12 -21.31 31.57 -6.22
N VAL A 13 -21.17 30.78 -5.15
CA VAL A 13 -20.58 31.22 -3.88
C VAL A 13 -19.10 31.58 -4.04
N VAL A 14 -18.30 30.69 -4.65
CA VAL A 14 -16.86 30.93 -4.87
C VAL A 14 -16.64 32.14 -5.79
N SER A 15 -17.42 32.26 -6.88
CA SER A 15 -17.38 33.41 -7.78
C SER A 15 -17.75 34.72 -7.08
N SER A 16 -18.71 34.68 -6.15
CA SER A 16 -19.06 35.86 -5.33
C SER A 16 -17.92 36.28 -4.42
N ARG A 17 -17.24 35.32 -3.78
CA ARG A 17 -16.09 35.58 -2.89
C ARG A 17 -14.89 36.12 -3.67
N LEU A 18 -14.61 35.55 -4.84
CA LEU A 18 -13.51 35.99 -5.70
C LEU A 18 -13.73 37.40 -6.27
N ARG A 19 -14.98 37.75 -6.61
CA ARG A 19 -15.33 39.13 -7.04
C ARG A 19 -15.10 40.16 -5.95
N LEU A 20 -15.42 39.82 -4.70
CA LEU A 20 -15.15 40.67 -3.54
C LEU A 20 -13.65 40.87 -3.33
N GLN A 21 -12.87 39.79 -3.35
CA GLN A 21 -11.41 39.85 -3.19
C GLN A 21 -10.72 40.69 -4.27
N ARG A 22 -11.21 40.64 -5.51
CA ARG A 22 -10.66 41.40 -6.64
C ARG A 22 -11.05 42.89 -6.65
N GLY A 23 -11.67 43.40 -5.59
CA GLY A 23 -12.06 44.82 -5.46
C GLY A 23 -13.07 45.29 -6.51
N ARG A 24 -13.71 44.36 -7.24
CA ARG A 24 -14.61 44.67 -8.38
C ARG A 24 -16.04 44.96 -7.95
N SER A 25 -16.30 45.10 -6.65
CA SER A 25 -17.62 45.42 -6.13
C SER A 25 -17.55 46.76 -5.40
N ARG A 26 -17.94 47.83 -6.09
CA ARG A 26 -18.00 49.19 -5.50
C ARG A 26 -19.12 49.31 -4.44
N ASP A 27 -20.09 48.40 -4.43
CA ASP A 27 -21.23 48.35 -3.48
C ASP A 27 -21.27 47.06 -2.64
N ALA A 28 -20.11 46.51 -2.23
CA ALA A 28 -20.01 45.11 -1.80
C ALA A 28 -20.75 44.74 -0.50
N ALA A 29 -22.05 44.48 -0.64
CA ALA A 29 -22.79 43.62 0.26
C ALA A 29 -22.04 42.29 0.43
N ARG A 30 -22.13 41.72 1.63
CA ARG A 30 -21.47 40.47 2.06
C ARG A 30 -21.52 39.40 0.95
N PRO A 31 -20.45 38.59 0.78
CA PRO A 31 -20.40 37.57 -0.26
C PRO A 31 -21.56 36.58 -0.09
N LEU A 32 -22.02 36.02 -1.21
CA LEU A 32 -23.17 35.12 -1.24
C LEU A 32 -23.05 34.04 -0.15
N SER A 33 -23.98 34.05 0.81
CA SER A 33 -23.97 33.07 1.89
C SER A 33 -24.45 31.71 1.40
N LEU A 34 -24.05 30.64 2.10
CA LEU A 34 -24.48 29.28 1.77
C LEU A 34 -26.01 29.10 1.85
N ARG A 35 -26.67 29.85 2.76
CA ARG A 35 -28.13 29.86 2.90
C ARG A 35 -28.79 30.49 1.68
N GLN A 36 -28.30 31.66 1.26
CA GLN A 36 -28.79 32.31 0.04
C GLN A 36 -28.51 31.47 -1.21
N ALA A 37 -27.41 30.72 -1.25
CA ALA A 37 -27.13 29.81 -2.36
C ALA A 37 -28.13 28.64 -2.38
N GLU A 38 -28.45 28.05 -1.23
CA GLU A 38 -29.46 27.01 -1.13
C GLU A 38 -30.84 27.50 -1.59
N ASP A 39 -31.24 28.70 -1.17
CA ASP A 39 -32.51 29.32 -1.56
C ASP A 39 -32.57 29.61 -3.07
N ARG A 40 -31.45 30.06 -3.67
CA ARG A 40 -31.35 30.35 -5.12
C ARG A 40 -31.36 29.11 -6.00
N PHE A 41 -30.81 28.00 -5.51
CA PHE A 41 -30.65 26.78 -6.29
C PHE A 41 -31.49 25.66 -5.69
N ARG A 42 -32.75 25.56 -6.13
CA ARG A 42 -33.67 24.50 -5.67
C ARG A 42 -33.10 23.10 -5.91
N GLY A 43 -33.24 22.23 -4.90
CA GLY A 43 -32.68 20.88 -4.92
C GLY A 43 -31.20 20.79 -4.52
N SER A 44 -30.57 21.92 -4.19
CA SER A 44 -29.27 21.93 -3.52
C SER A 44 -29.43 21.76 -2.01
N LYS A 45 -28.37 21.27 -1.35
CA LYS A 45 -28.30 21.04 0.10
C LYS A 45 -27.13 21.83 0.67
N ARG A 46 -27.37 22.65 1.70
CA ARG A 46 -26.37 23.51 2.34
C ARG A 46 -25.04 22.81 2.64
N ALA A 47 -25.12 21.62 3.24
CA ALA A 47 -23.95 20.85 3.65
C ALA A 47 -23.11 20.37 2.45
N THR A 48 -23.77 20.01 1.34
CA THR A 48 -23.10 19.60 0.12
C THR A 48 -22.44 20.79 -0.57
N ILE A 49 -23.13 21.94 -0.65
CA ILE A 49 -22.56 23.19 -1.15
C ILE A 49 -21.29 23.56 -0.37
N ALA A 50 -21.35 23.54 0.96
CA ALA A 50 -20.21 23.90 1.81
C ALA A 50 -18.96 23.04 1.54
N ARG A 51 -19.16 21.72 1.35
CA ARG A 51 -18.07 20.79 1.01
C ARG A 51 -17.46 21.11 -0.35
N ILE A 52 -18.29 21.36 -1.36
CA ILE A 52 -17.82 21.68 -2.72
C ILE A 52 -17.11 23.03 -2.74
N VAL A 53 -17.64 24.05 -2.06
CA VAL A 53 -16.99 25.36 -1.90
C VAL A 53 -15.60 25.21 -1.30
N LYS A 54 -15.45 24.45 -0.22
CA LYS A 54 -14.15 24.19 0.41
C LYS A 54 -13.15 23.55 -0.56
N LYS A 55 -13.61 22.62 -1.41
CA LYS A 55 -12.77 21.98 -2.44
C LYS A 55 -12.33 22.97 -3.52
N LEU A 56 -13.27 23.75 -4.06
CA LEU A 56 -13.00 24.76 -5.09
C LEU A 56 -12.05 25.85 -4.60
N GLU A 57 -12.20 26.29 -3.35
CA GLU A 57 -11.29 27.26 -2.73
C GLU A 57 -9.90 26.68 -2.49
N ALA A 58 -9.79 25.43 -2.04
CA ALA A 58 -8.50 24.76 -1.84
C ALA A 58 -7.74 24.55 -3.16
N ALA A 59 -8.46 24.22 -4.24
CA ALA A 59 -7.88 24.07 -5.57
C ALA A 59 -7.64 25.42 -6.28
N ASN A 60 -8.16 26.53 -5.73
CA ASN A 60 -8.20 27.84 -6.39
C ASN A 60 -8.77 27.78 -7.83
N THR A 61 -9.74 26.88 -8.06
CA THR A 61 -10.39 26.68 -9.35
C THR A 61 -11.89 26.89 -9.24
N LEU A 62 -12.49 27.29 -10.37
CA LEU A 62 -13.95 27.38 -10.53
C LEU A 62 -14.52 26.16 -11.26
N LYS A 63 -13.66 25.37 -11.90
CA LYS A 63 -14.03 24.18 -12.64
C LYS A 63 -14.01 22.98 -11.71
N ILE A 64 -15.05 22.18 -11.83
CA ILE A 64 -15.25 20.97 -11.04
C ILE A 64 -14.39 19.82 -11.59
N GLU A 65 -14.09 19.84 -12.89
CA GLU A 65 -13.19 18.88 -13.55
C GLU A 65 -11.76 18.93 -12.98
N ASP A 66 -11.33 20.08 -12.49
CA ASP A 66 -10.00 20.29 -11.90
C ASP A 66 -9.98 19.99 -10.39
N LEU A 67 -11.10 19.56 -9.80
CA LEU A 67 -11.09 19.14 -8.41
C LEU A 67 -10.37 17.81 -8.31
N PRO A 68 -9.36 17.65 -7.44
CA PRO A 68 -8.82 16.34 -7.18
C PRO A 68 -9.96 15.46 -6.69
N ASP A 69 -10.20 14.35 -7.41
CA ASP A 69 -11.07 13.28 -7.00
C ASP A 69 -10.47 12.61 -5.76
N GLN A 70 -10.54 13.28 -4.62
CA GLN A 70 -10.50 12.59 -3.36
C GLN A 70 -11.80 11.80 -3.29
N GLN A 71 -11.74 10.54 -3.78
CA GLN A 71 -12.70 9.47 -3.51
C GLN A 71 -13.22 9.70 -2.10
N GLY A 72 -14.48 10.14 -1.99
CA GLY A 72 -15.06 10.56 -0.72
C GLY A 72 -15.11 9.37 0.23
N GLY A 73 -14.08 9.21 1.06
CA GLY A 73 -13.89 8.07 1.94
C GLY A 73 -12.86 8.36 3.03
N ARG A 74 -12.76 7.43 3.98
CA ARG A 74 -11.67 7.43 4.98
C ARG A 74 -10.34 7.45 4.22
N PRO A 75 -9.34 8.27 4.63
CA PRO A 75 -8.01 8.21 4.04
C PRO A 75 -7.55 6.77 3.93
N ARG A 76 -7.18 6.34 2.73
CA ARG A 76 -6.67 4.97 2.52
C ARG A 76 -5.44 4.79 3.38
N LEU A 77 -5.34 3.60 3.96
CA LEU A 77 -4.29 3.30 4.94
C LEU A 77 -2.91 3.27 4.25
N LEU A 78 -2.90 2.86 2.99
CA LEU A 78 -1.76 2.79 2.07
C LEU A 78 -1.94 3.81 0.95
N THR A 79 -0.84 4.27 0.35
CA THR A 79 -0.90 5.02 -0.92
C THR A 79 -1.23 4.07 -2.07
N GLU A 80 -1.60 4.61 -3.23
CA GLU A 80 -1.95 3.81 -4.41
C GLU A 80 -0.75 2.96 -4.86
N GLU A 81 0.45 3.53 -4.82
CA GLU A 81 1.69 2.84 -5.19
C GLU A 81 2.00 1.70 -4.20
N GLU A 82 1.79 1.93 -2.90
CA GLU A 82 1.99 0.89 -1.89
C GLU A 82 1.00 -0.27 -2.05
N ASP A 83 -0.25 0.04 -2.40
CA ASP A 83 -1.31 -0.95 -2.65
C ASP A 83 -0.95 -1.81 -3.87
N GLU A 84 -0.54 -1.17 -4.97
CA GLU A 84 -0.09 -1.84 -6.19
C GLU A 84 1.12 -2.74 -5.94
N VAL A 85 2.10 -2.30 -5.15
CA VAL A 85 3.27 -3.12 -4.80
C VAL A 85 2.84 -4.41 -4.07
N ILE A 86 1.85 -4.33 -3.18
CA ILE A 86 1.33 -5.50 -2.48
C ILE A 86 0.57 -6.41 -3.46
N VAL A 87 -0.25 -5.84 -4.35
CA VAL A 87 -0.95 -6.61 -5.40
C VAL A 87 0.04 -7.36 -6.28
N VAL A 88 1.08 -6.69 -6.79
CA VAL A 88 2.13 -7.30 -7.62
C VAL A 88 2.86 -8.41 -6.84
N PHE A 89 3.17 -8.19 -5.56
CA PHE A 89 3.76 -9.21 -4.70
C PHE A 89 2.87 -10.45 -4.59
N VAL A 90 1.56 -10.28 -4.36
CA VAL A 90 0.61 -11.40 -4.27
C VAL A 90 0.49 -12.14 -5.61
N MET A 91 0.38 -11.41 -6.72
CA MET A 91 0.32 -12.00 -8.06
C MET A 91 1.59 -12.78 -8.41
N TRP A 92 2.76 -12.27 -8.03
CA TRP A 92 4.04 -12.95 -8.24
C TRP A 92 4.13 -14.26 -7.45
N MET A 93 3.71 -14.23 -6.17
CA MET A 93 3.62 -15.43 -5.32
C MET A 93 2.63 -16.46 -5.87
N GLN A 94 1.51 -16.01 -6.45
CA GLN A 94 0.57 -16.92 -7.13
C GLN A 94 1.19 -17.58 -8.37
N ARG A 95 1.88 -16.79 -9.20
CA ARG A 95 2.55 -17.29 -10.41
C ARG A 95 3.69 -18.27 -10.12
N SER A 96 4.37 -18.12 -8.99
CA SER A 96 5.44 -19.03 -8.56
C SER A 96 4.92 -20.33 -7.93
N GLY A 97 3.60 -20.49 -7.77
CA GLY A 97 2.97 -21.66 -7.16
C GLY A 97 3.05 -21.70 -5.63
N LEU A 98 3.56 -20.63 -5.01
CA LEU A 98 3.67 -20.47 -3.56
C LEU A 98 2.89 -19.23 -3.14
N PRO A 99 1.56 -19.35 -2.96
CA PRO A 99 0.76 -18.18 -2.70
C PRO A 99 1.01 -17.57 -1.33
N ALA A 100 1.06 -16.24 -1.28
CA ALA A 100 1.25 -15.51 -0.04
C ALA A 100 0.11 -15.80 0.95
N SER A 101 0.48 -16.21 2.15
CA SER A 101 -0.44 -16.31 3.27
C SER A 101 -0.91 -14.93 3.69
N LYS A 102 -2.09 -14.88 4.33
CA LYS A 102 -2.64 -13.64 4.89
C LYS A 102 -1.60 -12.85 5.73
N TYR A 103 -0.84 -13.54 6.56
CA TYR A 103 0.12 -12.91 7.47
C TYR A 103 1.30 -12.29 6.71
N GLU A 104 1.76 -12.93 5.63
CA GLU A 104 2.82 -12.39 4.77
C GLU A 104 2.34 -11.13 4.04
N VAL A 105 1.08 -11.10 3.60
CA VAL A 105 0.50 -9.90 2.97
C VAL A 105 0.35 -8.76 3.98
N GLU A 106 -0.14 -9.04 5.19
CA GLU A 106 -0.23 -8.03 6.26
C GLU A 106 1.15 -7.51 6.67
N ASP A 107 2.17 -8.38 6.74
CA ASP A 107 3.53 -7.95 7.10
C ASP A 107 4.23 -7.17 5.98
N ALA A 108 4.01 -7.55 4.71
CA ALA A 108 4.46 -6.76 3.56
C ALA A 108 3.86 -5.33 3.62
N ALA A 109 2.55 -5.23 3.87
CA ALA A 109 1.88 -3.94 4.04
C ALA A 109 2.42 -3.14 5.23
N ASN A 110 2.63 -3.79 6.38
CA ASN A 110 3.21 -3.13 7.55
C ASN A 110 4.65 -2.68 7.31
N THR A 111 5.42 -3.44 6.53
CA THR A 111 6.80 -3.09 6.17
C THR A 111 6.85 -1.84 5.32
N LEU A 112 5.96 -1.71 4.33
CA LEU A 112 5.83 -0.47 3.54
C LEU A 112 5.44 0.71 4.44
N ARG A 113 4.45 0.51 5.33
CA ARG A 113 4.02 1.56 6.28
C ARG A 113 5.14 2.01 7.20
N ARG A 114 5.90 1.08 7.78
CA ARG A 114 7.03 1.38 8.68
C ARG A 114 8.17 2.11 7.97
N ARG A 115 8.38 1.86 6.67
CA ARG A 115 9.37 2.58 5.86
C ARG A 115 8.97 4.04 5.63
N ARG A 116 7.67 4.30 5.45
CA ARG A 116 7.14 5.67 5.31
C ARG A 116 7.09 6.41 6.66
N ASP A 117 6.61 5.73 7.68
CA ASP A 117 6.40 6.26 9.02
C ASP A 117 6.79 5.19 10.06
N PRO A 118 7.94 5.33 10.75
CA PRO A 118 8.42 4.35 11.72
C PRO A 118 7.45 4.09 12.87
N ASP A 119 6.61 5.06 13.23
CA ASP A 119 5.63 4.97 14.31
C ASP A 119 4.25 4.49 13.81
N ALA A 120 4.16 4.08 12.54
CA ALA A 120 2.91 3.62 11.95
C ALA A 120 2.36 2.39 12.67
N LYS A 121 1.14 2.53 13.18
CA LYS A 121 0.39 1.39 13.71
C LYS A 121 0.17 0.32 12.64
N PRO A 122 0.19 -0.96 13.02
CA PRO A 122 -0.02 -2.06 12.09
C PRO A 122 -1.42 -2.00 11.46
N VAL A 123 -1.57 -2.63 10.30
CA VAL A 123 -2.84 -2.76 9.60
C VAL A 123 -3.90 -3.42 10.50
N SER A 124 -5.13 -2.95 10.42
CA SER A 124 -6.23 -3.50 11.23
C SER A 124 -6.56 -4.94 10.81
N ARG A 125 -7.13 -5.76 11.72
CA ARG A 125 -7.56 -7.14 11.42
C ARG A 125 -8.51 -7.28 10.23
N MET A 126 -9.29 -6.23 9.93
CA MET A 126 -10.24 -6.18 8.82
C MET A 126 -9.64 -5.68 7.51
N TRP A 127 -8.41 -5.17 7.55
CA TRP A 127 -7.75 -4.57 6.39
C TRP A 127 -7.59 -5.60 5.28
N TYR A 128 -7.05 -6.79 5.60
CA TYR A 128 -6.82 -7.83 4.59
C TYR A 128 -8.09 -8.24 3.84
N ARG A 129 -9.23 -8.33 4.55
CA ARG A 129 -10.52 -8.64 3.90
C ARG A 129 -10.92 -7.54 2.91
N ARG A 130 -10.78 -6.27 3.31
CA ARG A 130 -11.09 -5.13 2.44
C ARG A 130 -10.15 -5.06 1.24
N PHE A 131 -8.86 -5.27 1.46
CA PHE A 131 -7.87 -5.38 0.39
C PHE A 131 -8.30 -6.43 -0.66
N CYS A 132 -8.78 -7.60 -0.24
CA CYS A 132 -9.27 -8.61 -1.18
C CYS A 132 -10.62 -8.24 -1.86
N ASP A 133 -11.44 -7.42 -1.20
CA ASP A 133 -12.70 -6.91 -1.78
C ASP A 133 -12.42 -5.82 -2.83
N ASP A 134 -11.40 -4.99 -2.58
CA ASP A 134 -10.94 -3.90 -3.45
C ASP A 134 -10.13 -4.43 -4.66
N HIS A 135 -9.49 -5.61 -4.53
CA HIS A 135 -8.68 -6.27 -5.55
C HIS A 135 -9.25 -7.64 -5.97
N PRO A 136 -10.40 -7.68 -6.68
CA PRO A 136 -11.00 -8.93 -7.12
C PRO A 136 -10.15 -9.72 -8.13
N GLU A 137 -9.16 -9.09 -8.76
CA GLU A 137 -8.14 -9.72 -9.62
C GLU A 137 -7.25 -10.72 -8.87
N LEU A 138 -7.14 -10.61 -7.55
CA LEU A 138 -6.42 -11.57 -6.73
C LEU A 138 -7.29 -12.81 -6.54
N ASP A 139 -6.78 -13.97 -6.99
CA ASP A 139 -7.54 -15.22 -6.93
C ASP A 139 -7.93 -15.61 -5.48
N LYS A 140 -9.21 -15.45 -5.18
CA LYS A 140 -9.83 -15.70 -3.86
C LYS A 140 -9.74 -17.18 -3.47
N SER A 141 -9.57 -18.08 -4.43
CA SER A 141 -9.52 -19.53 -4.20
C SER A 141 -8.27 -19.97 -3.43
N ILE A 142 -7.22 -19.16 -3.48
CA ILE A 142 -5.90 -19.49 -2.92
C ILE A 142 -5.71 -18.95 -1.49
N LEU A 143 -6.41 -17.87 -1.13
CA LEU A 143 -6.44 -17.34 0.24
C LEU A 143 -7.16 -18.27 1.22
N LYS A 144 -7.98 -19.18 0.68
CA LYS A 144 -8.42 -20.39 1.33
C LYS A 144 -7.27 -21.39 1.21
N VAL A 145 -6.22 -21.20 2.01
CA VAL A 145 -5.17 -22.20 2.21
C VAL A 145 -5.86 -23.55 2.26
N LYS A 146 -5.66 -24.38 1.24
CA LYS A 146 -5.92 -25.80 1.31
C LYS A 146 -5.00 -26.25 2.42
N LYS A 147 -5.51 -26.26 3.66
CA LYS A 147 -4.86 -26.91 4.80
C LYS A 147 -4.71 -28.34 4.34
N LEU A 148 -3.56 -28.67 3.75
CA LEU A 148 -3.14 -30.04 3.72
C LEU A 148 -3.00 -30.37 5.21
N PRO A 149 -3.84 -31.28 5.75
CA PRO A 149 -3.76 -31.61 7.15
C PRO A 149 -2.33 -32.06 7.47
N ALA A 150 -1.82 -31.74 8.65
CA ALA A 150 -0.40 -31.94 9.01
C ALA A 150 0.12 -33.38 8.77
N TRP A 151 -0.76 -34.37 8.64
CA TRP A 151 -0.41 -35.74 8.26
C TRP A 151 -0.01 -35.91 6.78
N SER A 152 -0.44 -35.01 5.89
CA SER A 152 -0.07 -35.02 4.46
C SER A 152 1.37 -34.56 4.24
N MET A 153 1.87 -33.59 5.02
CA MET A 153 3.29 -33.21 5.01
C MET A 153 4.19 -34.35 5.47
N LYS A 154 3.76 -35.11 6.49
CA LYS A 154 4.52 -36.30 6.96
C LYS A 154 4.60 -37.41 5.91
N LYS A 155 3.57 -37.59 5.07
CA LYS A 155 3.62 -38.57 3.95
C LYS A 155 4.48 -38.11 2.77
N GLN A 156 4.66 -36.81 2.58
CA GLN A 156 5.47 -36.27 1.50
C GLN A 156 6.97 -36.26 1.85
N ALA A 157 7.32 -36.07 3.13
CA ALA A 157 8.67 -36.28 3.65
C ALA A 157 9.11 -37.76 3.61
N LEU A 158 8.18 -38.70 3.78
CA LEU A 158 8.44 -40.14 3.73
C LEU A 158 8.48 -40.72 2.29
N ARG A 159 8.26 -39.89 1.26
CA ARG A 159 8.34 -40.28 -0.15
C ARG A 159 9.54 -39.70 -0.89
N ARG A 160 10.52 -39.11 -0.19
CA ARG A 160 11.85 -38.88 -0.80
C ARG A 160 12.65 -40.17 -0.71
N PRO A 161 13.03 -40.81 -1.83
CA PRO A 161 14.07 -41.82 -1.79
C PRO A 161 15.34 -41.15 -1.28
N SER A 162 15.95 -41.75 -0.25
CA SER A 162 17.33 -41.50 0.13
C SER A 162 18.21 -41.93 -1.04
N SER A 163 18.51 -41.01 -1.95
CA SER A 163 19.57 -41.19 -2.95
C SER A 163 20.78 -40.37 -2.52
N GLY A 164 21.68 -41.09 -1.85
CA GLY A 164 23.13 -40.88 -1.76
C GLY A 164 23.67 -39.48 -1.92
N PHE A 165 24.05 -38.86 -0.80
CA PHE A 165 25.12 -37.87 -0.77
C PHE A 165 26.03 -38.17 0.41
N SER A 166 26.97 -39.10 0.17
CA SER A 166 28.33 -39.10 0.72
C SER A 166 28.49 -39.37 2.23
N ASP A 167 28.30 -40.62 2.63
CA ASP A 167 29.09 -41.23 3.71
C ASP A 167 30.54 -41.37 3.22
N SER A 168 31.41 -40.42 3.58
CA SER A 168 32.86 -40.63 3.45
C SER A 168 33.64 -39.67 4.33
N LEU A 169 33.44 -39.72 5.65
CA LEU A 169 34.39 -39.17 6.62
C LEU A 169 34.25 -39.96 7.92
N LYS A 170 34.99 -41.08 8.03
CA LYS A 170 35.62 -41.62 9.26
C LYS A 170 36.17 -43.03 9.03
N SER A 171 37.47 -43.11 8.77
CA SER A 171 38.30 -44.23 9.23
C SER A 171 39.79 -43.89 9.06
N SER A 172 40.47 -43.57 10.17
CA SER A 172 41.93 -43.76 10.34
C SER A 172 42.14 -45.15 10.97
N PRO A 173 43.27 -45.86 10.78
CA PRO A 173 44.50 -45.54 11.54
C PRO A 173 45.87 -45.89 10.88
N THR A 174 46.89 -45.17 11.37
CA THR A 174 48.30 -45.52 11.63
C THR A 174 49.15 -46.35 10.63
N THR A 175 50.35 -45.85 10.28
CA THR A 175 51.65 -46.36 10.76
C THR A 175 52.87 -45.67 10.13
N LYS A 176 53.86 -45.33 10.99
CA LYS A 176 55.32 -45.13 10.77
C LYS A 176 55.76 -43.89 9.97
N SER A 177 56.91 -43.23 10.17
CA SER A 177 57.88 -43.04 11.25
C SER A 177 59.05 -42.23 10.62
N VAL A 178 59.24 -40.95 10.99
CA VAL A 178 60.53 -40.30 11.38
C VAL A 178 61.58 -40.04 10.24
N PRO A 179 62.56 -39.08 10.34
CA PRO A 179 62.52 -37.62 10.57
C PRO A 179 63.49 -36.85 9.61
N LEU A 180 63.80 -35.57 9.90
CA LEU A 180 65.04 -34.76 9.63
C LEU A 180 64.70 -33.37 9.06
N SER A 181 64.89 -32.31 9.84
CA SER A 181 66.09 -31.43 9.90
C SER A 181 65.88 -30.15 9.05
N VAL A 182 65.73 -28.97 9.70
CA VAL A 182 66.74 -27.88 9.77
C VAL A 182 66.64 -26.87 8.61
N GLY A 183 66.57 -25.57 8.96
CA GLY A 183 66.79 -24.42 8.05
C GLY A 183 65.66 -23.37 8.15
N MET A 184 65.68 -22.36 9.03
CA MET A 184 66.45 -21.09 8.99
C MET A 184 66.23 -20.21 7.73
N LEU A 185 65.97 -18.91 7.99
CA LEU A 185 66.11 -17.72 7.12
C LEU A 185 65.08 -17.56 5.97
N THR A 186 64.58 -16.39 5.56
CA THR A 186 64.77 -14.97 5.96
C THR A 186 63.67 -14.12 5.34
N LYS A 187 63.46 -12.96 5.96
CA LYS A 187 62.71 -11.79 5.50
C LYS A 187 63.60 -10.93 4.58
N LEU A 188 63.13 -10.56 3.38
CA LEU A 188 63.56 -9.45 2.47
C LEU A 188 62.39 -9.33 1.45
N GLU A 189 61.59 -8.26 1.29
CA GLU A 189 61.80 -6.83 0.99
C GLU A 189 62.23 -6.54 -0.46
N LEU A 190 61.58 -5.50 -1.07
CA LEU A 190 61.65 -4.91 -2.43
C LEU A 190 60.65 -5.52 -3.44
N GLU A 191 59.79 -4.76 -4.14
CA GLU A 191 59.66 -3.30 -4.40
C GLU A 191 58.23 -2.78 -4.14
#